data_AF-A0A3B8L195-F1
#
_entry.id   AF-A0A3B8L195-F1
#
_cell.length_a   1.000
_cell.length_b   1.000
_cell.length_c   1.000
_cell.angle_alpha   90.00
_cell.angle_beta   90.00
_cell.angle_gamma   90.00
#
_symmetry.space_group_name_H-M   'P 1'
#
loop_
_entity.id
_entity.type
_entity.pdbx_description
1 polymer ?
#
loop_
_entity_poly.entity_id
_entity_poly.type
_entity_poly.pdbx_seq_one_letter_code
_entity_poly.pdbx_strand_id
1 'polypeptide(L)'
;SWNVFKVSALQTFLVRRLGGFSIYREGMDRAALNCAIDVLVDAKRPLVLFPEGMISRTNDRLSLLQDGVSLMARAAARKRAAMSPPGRVVVHPVALKYRFDGEIESSVAGVLEGIESRLSWQSQVGRPLLEHVEKIGQALLALKEVEYLGAPQSGSVFDRRDRLVDRVLGPLEEEWCDGRNDGGVVARVKRLRSEILPDMVDQELPEEERQRRWRHLADCYLAQQMSLYPNDYTGPDEAVERLLETVERFEEDLTDQATVHGPMTVLVEVGEAIEVPSVRSRERGEDPVMQELQEQLSGMLERLAAEIEEGRRQEGGRN
;
A
#
# COMPACT_ATOMS: atom_id res chain seq x y z
N SER A 1 0.15 2.45 -12.38
CA SER A 1 -0.55 1.40 -11.63
C SER A 1 0.03 0.04 -11.94
N TRP A 2 0.51 -0.68 -10.92
CA TRP A 2 0.94 -2.07 -11.03
C TRP A 2 -0.20 -2.97 -11.49
N ASN A 3 0.06 -3.85 -12.48
CA ASN A 3 -0.92 -4.79 -13.00
C ASN A 3 -0.33 -6.19 -13.08
N VAL A 4 -0.81 -7.09 -12.21
CA VAL A 4 -0.35 -8.48 -12.09
C VAL A 4 -0.47 -9.25 -13.41
N PHE A 5 -1.39 -8.87 -14.31
CA PHE A 5 -1.55 -9.49 -15.63
C PHE A 5 -0.59 -8.97 -16.71
N LYS A 6 0.20 -7.93 -16.42
CA LYS A 6 1.10 -7.29 -17.39
C LYS A 6 2.59 -7.44 -17.04
N VAL A 7 2.93 -8.23 -16.01
CA VAL A 7 4.33 -8.41 -15.57
C VAL A 7 5.08 -9.40 -16.47
N SER A 8 4.50 -10.55 -16.82
CA SER A 8 5.07 -11.49 -17.78
C SER A 8 4.02 -12.44 -18.35
N ALA A 9 4.27 -13.03 -19.53
CA ALA A 9 3.36 -14.00 -20.14
C ALA A 9 3.11 -15.22 -19.22
N LEU A 10 4.12 -15.66 -18.48
CA LEU A 10 4.01 -16.75 -17.51
C LEU A 10 3.10 -16.35 -16.33
N GLN A 11 3.27 -15.17 -15.75
CA GLN A 11 2.40 -14.70 -14.67
C GLN A 11 0.96 -14.48 -15.16
N THR A 12 0.75 -13.90 -16.35
CA THR A 12 -0.59 -13.78 -16.96
C THR A 12 -1.25 -15.15 -17.10
N PHE A 13 -0.49 -16.15 -17.55
CA PHE A 13 -0.97 -17.53 -17.70
C PHE A 13 -1.34 -18.18 -16.36
N LEU A 14 -0.50 -18.01 -15.33
CA LEU A 14 -0.71 -18.56 -14.00
C LEU A 14 -1.91 -17.91 -13.31
N VAL A 15 -1.98 -16.58 -13.26
CA VAL A 15 -3.04 -15.84 -12.57
C VAL A 15 -4.41 -16.19 -13.13
N ARG A 16 -4.53 -16.30 -14.46
CA ARG A 16 -5.78 -16.74 -15.11
C ARG A 16 -6.19 -18.16 -14.72
N ARG A 17 -5.23 -19.08 -14.54
CA ARG A 17 -5.51 -20.48 -14.12
C ARG A 17 -5.83 -20.61 -12.64
N LEU A 18 -5.26 -19.74 -11.81
CA LEU A 18 -5.55 -19.66 -10.39
C LEU A 18 -6.94 -19.05 -10.13
N GLY A 19 -7.54 -18.39 -11.13
CA GLY A 19 -8.86 -17.77 -11.03
C GLY A 19 -8.81 -16.29 -10.69
N GLY A 20 -7.66 -15.64 -10.84
CA GLY A 20 -7.54 -14.19 -10.69
C GLY A 20 -8.30 -13.46 -11.78
N PHE A 21 -8.96 -12.37 -11.41
CA PHE A 21 -9.68 -11.47 -12.31
C PHE A 21 -9.19 -10.03 -12.16
N SER A 22 -9.38 -9.22 -13.20
CA SER A 22 -8.96 -7.81 -13.21
C SER A 22 -9.99 -6.92 -12.53
N ILE A 23 -9.50 -5.86 -11.86
CA ILE A 23 -10.33 -4.83 -11.24
C ILE A 23 -9.88 -3.48 -11.77
N TYR A 24 -10.82 -2.67 -12.24
CA TYR A 24 -10.60 -1.25 -12.50
C TYR A 24 -10.78 -0.46 -11.21
N ARG A 25 -9.67 -0.06 -10.58
CA ARG A 25 -9.64 0.57 -9.25
C ARG A 25 -10.14 2.02 -9.22
N GLU A 26 -10.20 2.67 -10.38
CA GLU A 26 -10.39 4.12 -10.52
C GLU A 26 -11.82 4.52 -10.89
N GLY A 27 -12.73 3.55 -10.93
CA GLY A 27 -14.13 3.78 -11.25
C GLY A 27 -15.02 2.66 -10.74
N MET A 28 -16.30 2.71 -11.09
CA MET A 28 -17.26 1.68 -10.72
C MET A 28 -17.10 0.44 -11.60
N ASP A 29 -16.20 -0.47 -11.23
CA ASP A 29 -16.10 -1.79 -11.87
C ASP A 29 -17.19 -2.75 -11.37
N ARG A 30 -18.41 -2.53 -11.86
CA ARG A 30 -19.57 -3.38 -11.52
C ARG A 30 -19.35 -4.83 -11.94
N ALA A 31 -18.60 -5.07 -13.02
CA ALA A 31 -18.33 -6.41 -13.51
C ALA A 31 -17.41 -7.18 -12.55
N ALA A 32 -16.31 -6.58 -12.11
CA ALA A 32 -15.42 -7.19 -11.13
C ALA A 32 -16.09 -7.38 -9.76
N LEU A 33 -16.91 -6.41 -9.33
CA LEU A 33 -17.68 -6.55 -8.09
C LEU A 33 -18.68 -7.71 -8.16
N ASN A 34 -19.43 -7.83 -9.25
CA ASN A 34 -20.35 -8.96 -9.44
C ASN A 34 -19.59 -10.29 -9.51
N CYS A 35 -18.45 -10.32 -10.20
CA CYS A 35 -17.58 -11.50 -10.23
C CYS A 35 -17.13 -11.92 -8.82
N ALA A 36 -16.66 -10.99 -8.00
CA ALA A 36 -16.27 -11.25 -6.61
C ALA A 36 -17.44 -11.81 -5.79
N ILE A 37 -18.64 -11.23 -5.92
CA ILE A 37 -19.85 -11.71 -5.26
C ILE A 37 -20.19 -13.13 -5.72
N ASP A 38 -20.15 -13.39 -7.03
CA ASP A 38 -20.51 -14.69 -7.59
C ASP A 38 -19.50 -15.78 -7.20
N VAL A 39 -18.20 -15.47 -7.09
CA VAL A 39 -17.19 -16.39 -6.51
C VAL A 39 -17.57 -16.81 -5.09
N LEU A 40 -17.96 -15.85 -4.24
CA LEU A 40 -18.36 -16.12 -2.86
C LEU A 40 -19.69 -16.91 -2.76
N VAL A 41 -20.61 -16.68 -3.70
CA VAL A 41 -21.90 -17.38 -3.78
C VAL A 41 -21.74 -18.81 -4.28
N ASP A 42 -20.99 -19.00 -5.36
CA ASP A 42 -20.68 -20.32 -5.94
C ASP A 42 -19.93 -21.21 -4.96
N ALA A 43 -19.12 -20.61 -4.07
CA ALA A 43 -18.34 -21.27 -3.04
C ALA A 43 -17.44 -22.42 -3.55
N LYS A 44 -17.02 -22.36 -4.81
CA LYS A 44 -16.10 -23.34 -5.42
C LYS A 44 -14.66 -23.17 -4.96
N ARG A 45 -14.26 -21.93 -4.66
CA ARG A 45 -12.92 -21.52 -4.20
C ARG A 45 -13.04 -20.29 -3.30
N PRO A 46 -12.13 -20.08 -2.34
CA PRO A 46 -12.09 -18.85 -1.57
C PRO A 46 -11.70 -17.67 -2.45
N LEU A 47 -12.19 -16.48 -2.09
CA LEU A 47 -11.76 -15.21 -2.66
C LEU A 47 -10.67 -14.62 -1.77
N VAL A 48 -9.47 -14.42 -2.33
CA VAL A 48 -8.34 -13.80 -1.62
C VAL A 48 -8.30 -12.31 -1.98
N LEU A 49 -8.20 -11.46 -0.96
CA LEU A 49 -8.25 -10.01 -1.08
C LEU A 49 -7.15 -9.38 -0.22
N PHE A 50 -6.59 -8.27 -0.71
CA PHE A 50 -5.70 -7.41 0.06
C PHE A 50 -6.45 -6.13 0.40
N PRO A 51 -7.02 -6.01 1.61
CA PRO A 51 -8.00 -4.98 1.94
C PRO A 51 -7.43 -3.56 1.95
N GLU A 52 -6.11 -3.39 2.06
CA GLU A 52 -5.43 -2.08 2.01
C GLU A 52 -5.54 -1.42 0.63
N GLY A 53 -5.69 -2.22 -0.44
CA GLY A 53 -5.85 -1.72 -1.81
C GLY A 53 -4.59 -1.14 -2.46
N MET A 54 -3.46 -1.14 -1.76
CA MET A 54 -2.17 -0.66 -2.25
C MET A 54 -0.99 -1.40 -1.59
N ILE A 55 0.19 -1.26 -2.18
CA ILE A 55 1.44 -1.80 -1.65
C ILE A 55 2.08 -0.67 -0.82
N SER A 56 2.04 -0.79 0.51
CA SER A 56 2.61 0.18 1.44
C SER A 56 4.11 -0.02 1.65
N ARG A 57 4.64 -1.24 1.42
CA ARG A 57 6.01 -1.64 1.80
C ARG A 57 6.31 -1.35 3.28
N THR A 58 5.32 -1.60 4.14
CA THR A 58 5.47 -1.48 5.58
C THR A 58 5.02 -2.77 6.23
N ASN A 59 5.95 -3.58 6.70
CA ASN A 59 5.67 -4.86 7.35
C ASN A 59 5.00 -4.72 8.73
N ASP A 60 5.10 -3.53 9.34
CA ASP A 60 4.67 -3.28 10.72
C ASP A 60 3.44 -2.40 10.84
N ARG A 61 2.93 -1.84 9.74
CA ARG A 61 1.79 -0.92 9.76
C ARG A 61 0.69 -1.39 8.84
N LEU A 62 -0.46 -1.68 9.45
CA LEU A 62 -1.70 -1.93 8.74
C LEU A 62 -2.25 -0.59 8.20
N SER A 63 -2.40 -0.48 6.89
CA SER A 63 -3.05 0.69 6.28
C SER A 63 -4.57 0.64 6.52
N LEU A 64 -5.25 1.77 6.27
CA LEU A 64 -6.70 1.82 6.30
C LEU A 64 -7.31 0.79 5.33
N LEU A 65 -8.17 -0.07 5.87
CA LEU A 65 -8.85 -1.09 5.09
C LEU A 65 -9.94 -0.47 4.22
N GLN A 66 -10.08 -0.95 2.98
CA GLN A 66 -11.10 -0.47 2.04
C GLN A 66 -12.45 -1.14 2.31
N ASP A 67 -13.51 -0.34 2.40
CA ASP A 67 -14.90 -0.78 2.64
C ASP A 67 -15.46 -1.75 1.59
N GLY A 68 -14.81 -1.86 0.43
CA GLY A 68 -15.25 -2.77 -0.64
C GLY A 68 -15.39 -4.22 -0.17
N VAL A 69 -14.62 -4.63 0.84
CA VAL A 69 -14.65 -5.98 1.42
C VAL A 69 -16.00 -6.30 2.05
N SER A 70 -16.49 -5.45 2.96
CA SER A 70 -17.79 -5.66 3.61
C SER A 70 -18.94 -5.62 2.60
N LEU A 71 -18.86 -4.74 1.60
CA LEU A 71 -19.88 -4.60 0.57
C LEU A 71 -20.05 -5.88 -0.24
N MET A 72 -18.95 -6.46 -0.76
CA MET A 72 -19.00 -7.70 -1.54
C MET A 72 -19.41 -8.89 -0.67
N ALA A 73 -18.88 -8.99 0.55
CA ALA A 73 -19.16 -10.10 1.44
C ALA A 73 -20.64 -10.13 1.88
N ARG A 74 -21.23 -8.97 2.23
CA ARG A 74 -22.65 -8.88 2.61
C ARG A 74 -23.58 -9.16 1.43
N ALA A 75 -23.23 -8.70 0.23
CA ALA A 75 -24.00 -9.00 -0.97
C ALA A 75 -24.03 -10.52 -1.24
N ALA A 76 -22.90 -11.20 -1.08
CA ALA A 76 -22.83 -12.66 -1.16
C ALA A 76 -23.59 -13.36 -0.02
N ALA A 77 -23.47 -12.87 1.22
CA ALA A 77 -24.17 -13.41 2.38
C ALA A 77 -25.70 -13.38 2.20
N ARG A 78 -26.24 -12.28 1.66
CA ARG A 78 -27.68 -12.18 1.30
C ARG A 78 -28.10 -13.23 0.28
N LYS A 79 -27.34 -13.35 -0.82
CA LYS A 79 -27.64 -14.33 -1.88
C LYS A 79 -27.60 -15.75 -1.33
N ARG A 80 -26.58 -16.10 -0.53
CA ARG A 80 -26.43 -17.44 0.06
C ARG A 80 -27.48 -17.76 1.11
N ALA A 81 -27.89 -16.80 1.94
CA ALA A 81 -28.95 -16.99 2.92
C ALA A 81 -30.31 -17.30 2.28
N ALA A 82 -30.54 -16.85 1.04
CA ALA A 82 -31.76 -17.13 0.28
C ALA A 82 -31.75 -18.48 -0.46
N MET A 83 -30.63 -19.22 -0.46
CA MET A 83 -30.54 -20.54 -1.10
C MET A 83 -31.18 -21.64 -0.24
N SER A 84 -31.38 -22.83 -0.83
CA SER A 84 -31.86 -24.02 -0.12
C SER A 84 -30.87 -25.17 -0.29
N PRO A 85 -30.16 -25.61 0.78
CA PRO A 85 -30.17 -25.06 2.13
C PRO A 85 -29.52 -23.66 2.22
N PRO A 86 -29.86 -22.86 3.24
CA PRO A 86 -29.27 -21.53 3.42
C PRO A 86 -27.77 -21.63 3.71
N GLY A 87 -26.98 -20.83 3.00
CA GLY A 87 -25.53 -20.74 3.15
C GLY A 87 -25.08 -19.49 3.92
N ARG A 88 -23.83 -19.51 4.39
CA ARG A 88 -23.19 -18.42 5.15
C ARG A 88 -21.89 -17.98 4.49
N VAL A 89 -21.52 -16.71 4.64
CA VAL A 89 -20.24 -16.17 4.20
C VAL A 89 -19.44 -15.78 5.44
N VAL A 90 -18.16 -16.12 5.45
CA VAL A 90 -17.22 -15.75 6.52
C VAL A 90 -16.01 -15.06 5.90
N VAL A 91 -15.34 -14.22 6.68
CA VAL A 91 -14.05 -13.62 6.36
C VAL A 91 -13.01 -14.23 7.29
N HIS A 92 -11.93 -14.77 6.74
CA HIS A 92 -10.78 -15.22 7.52
C HIS A 92 -9.68 -14.15 7.46
N PRO A 93 -9.35 -13.48 8.56
CA PRO A 93 -8.18 -12.62 8.62
C PRO A 93 -6.91 -13.45 8.46
N VAL A 94 -5.97 -12.98 7.64
CA VAL A 94 -4.66 -13.59 7.49
C VAL A 94 -3.63 -12.48 7.59
N ALA A 95 -2.78 -12.54 8.62
CA ALA A 95 -1.67 -11.61 8.78
C ALA A 95 -0.38 -12.32 8.36
N LEU A 96 0.46 -11.59 7.63
CA LEU A 96 1.78 -12.04 7.22
C LEU A 96 2.78 -11.05 7.79
N LYS A 97 3.80 -11.56 8.47
CA LYS A 97 4.91 -10.76 8.96
C LYS A 97 6.23 -11.35 8.47
N TYR A 98 6.98 -10.54 7.74
CA TYR A 98 8.29 -10.91 7.22
C TYR A 98 9.37 -10.57 8.23
N ARG A 99 10.35 -11.46 8.34
CA ARG A 99 11.58 -11.28 9.09
C ARG A 99 12.73 -11.40 8.10
N PHE A 100 13.61 -10.42 8.11
CA PHE A 100 14.86 -10.46 7.36
C PHE A 100 15.93 -11.15 8.22
N ASP A 101 16.51 -12.21 7.67
CA ASP A 101 17.51 -13.05 8.35
C ASP A 101 18.94 -12.82 7.82
N GLY A 102 19.15 -11.77 7.02
CA GLY A 102 20.45 -11.43 6.45
C GLY A 102 21.18 -10.30 7.17
N GLU A 103 22.39 -10.00 6.71
CA GLU A 103 23.19 -8.87 7.18
C GLU A 103 22.75 -7.59 6.45
N ILE A 104 22.10 -6.67 7.19
CA ILE A 104 21.40 -5.52 6.61
C ILE A 104 22.34 -4.60 5.84
N GLU A 105 23.48 -4.22 6.40
CA GLU A 105 24.43 -3.28 5.79
C GLU A 105 24.91 -3.77 4.43
N SER A 106 25.32 -5.04 4.35
CA SER A 106 25.82 -5.63 3.10
C SER A 106 24.73 -5.80 2.05
N SER A 107 23.48 -6.03 2.51
CA SER A 107 22.35 -6.30 1.64
C SER A 107 21.87 -5.06 0.91
N VAL A 108 21.92 -3.89 1.57
CA VAL A 108 21.47 -2.61 0.99
C VAL A 108 22.59 -1.77 0.39
N ALA A 109 23.86 -2.10 0.62
CA ALA A 109 25.01 -1.31 0.19
C ALA A 109 24.96 -0.96 -1.32
N GLY A 110 24.76 -1.95 -2.18
CA GLY A 110 24.72 -1.73 -3.64
C GLY A 110 23.55 -0.86 -4.09
N VAL A 111 22.40 -0.94 -3.40
CA VAL A 111 21.24 -0.08 -3.69
C VAL A 111 21.55 1.37 -3.30
N LEU A 112 22.09 1.57 -2.10
CA LEU A 112 22.49 2.90 -1.62
C LEU A 112 23.54 3.54 -2.51
N GLU A 113 24.60 2.81 -2.88
CA GLU A 113 25.63 3.29 -3.82
C GLU A 113 25.02 3.64 -5.19
N GLY A 114 24.06 2.85 -5.66
CA GLY A 114 23.31 3.12 -6.88
C GLY A 114 22.49 4.41 -6.82
N ILE A 115 21.93 4.74 -5.66
CA ILE A 115 21.21 6.00 -5.40
C ILE A 115 22.21 7.16 -5.32
N GLU A 116 23.28 7.03 -4.55
CA GLU A 116 24.33 8.05 -4.42
C GLU A 116 24.92 8.43 -5.77
N SER A 117 25.22 7.44 -6.63
CA SER A 117 25.73 7.67 -7.97
C SER A 117 24.75 8.50 -8.82
N ARG A 118 23.45 8.22 -8.75
CA ARG A 118 22.40 9.01 -9.43
C ARG A 118 22.31 10.43 -8.91
N LEU A 119 22.54 10.62 -7.61
CA LEU A 119 22.61 11.93 -6.97
C LEU A 119 23.94 12.66 -7.22
N SER A 120 24.87 12.06 -7.97
CA SER A 120 26.25 12.56 -8.18
C SER A 120 27.04 12.74 -6.87
N TRP A 121 26.74 11.92 -5.86
CA TRP A 121 27.42 11.93 -4.58
C TRP A 121 28.68 11.06 -4.61
N GLN A 122 29.63 11.38 -3.73
CA GLN A 122 30.71 10.47 -3.39
C GLN A 122 30.17 9.40 -2.45
N SER A 123 30.65 8.17 -2.61
CA SER A 123 30.28 7.05 -1.74
C SER A 123 30.45 7.40 -0.26
N GLN A 124 29.43 7.13 0.54
CA GLN A 124 29.43 7.38 1.98
C GLN A 124 29.77 6.11 2.80
N VAL A 125 30.53 5.18 2.23
CA VAL A 125 30.99 3.95 2.91
C VAL A 125 31.63 4.29 4.27
N GLY A 126 31.20 3.57 5.32
CA GLY A 126 31.66 3.75 6.70
C GLY A 126 30.80 4.69 7.56
N ARG A 127 29.78 5.35 6.99
CA ARG A 127 28.73 6.04 7.77
C ARG A 127 27.78 5.01 8.41
N PRO A 128 27.28 5.25 9.64
CA PRO A 128 26.22 4.42 10.21
C PRO A 128 25.01 4.33 9.28
N LEU A 129 24.45 3.13 9.11
CA LEU A 129 23.43 2.85 8.10
C LEU A 129 22.20 3.75 8.24
N LEU A 130 21.68 3.90 9.46
CA LEU A 130 20.51 4.76 9.73
C LEU A 130 20.77 6.21 9.27
N GLU A 131 21.89 6.80 9.67
CA GLU A 131 22.26 8.17 9.26
C GLU A 131 22.45 8.29 7.75
N HIS A 132 22.93 7.22 7.11
CA HIS A 132 23.10 7.17 5.66
C HIS A 132 21.73 7.20 4.95
N VAL A 133 20.80 6.34 5.37
CA VAL A 133 19.42 6.28 4.85
C VAL A 133 18.69 7.60 5.08
N GLU A 134 18.79 8.18 6.29
CA GLU A 134 18.19 9.48 6.62
C GLU A 134 18.73 10.61 5.72
N LYS A 135 20.05 10.64 5.49
CA LYS A 135 20.67 11.65 4.62
C LYS A 135 20.19 11.54 3.18
N ILE A 136 20.05 10.32 2.65
CA ILE A 136 19.48 10.09 1.32
C ILE A 136 18.01 10.56 1.29
N GLY A 137 17.19 10.15 2.25
CA GLY A 137 15.78 10.57 2.33
C GLY A 137 15.61 12.09 2.34
N GLN A 138 16.44 12.80 3.11
CA GLN A 138 16.45 14.26 3.13
C GLN A 138 16.77 14.88 1.76
N ALA A 139 17.71 14.29 1.02
CA ALA A 139 18.11 14.77 -0.29
C ALA A 139 17.04 14.48 -1.36
N LEU A 140 16.45 13.28 -1.35
CA LEU A 140 15.37 12.92 -2.25
C LEU A 140 14.15 13.85 -2.07
N LEU A 141 13.79 14.14 -0.81
CA LEU A 141 12.74 15.11 -0.52
C LEU A 141 13.13 16.52 -1.00
N ALA A 142 14.36 16.97 -0.74
CA ALA A 142 14.82 18.30 -1.17
C ALA A 142 14.78 18.46 -2.70
N LEU A 143 15.07 17.41 -3.47
CA LEU A 143 14.94 17.44 -4.92
C LEU A 143 13.49 17.66 -5.36
N LYS A 144 12.53 17.00 -4.72
CA LYS A 144 11.10 17.21 -4.98
C LYS A 144 10.63 18.59 -4.53
N GLU A 145 11.16 19.12 -3.45
CA GLU A 145 10.89 20.51 -3.05
C GLU A 145 11.43 21.51 -4.07
N VAL A 146 12.62 21.30 -4.64
CA VAL A 146 13.12 22.16 -5.73
C VAL A 146 12.20 22.09 -6.96
N GLU A 147 11.77 20.88 -7.33
CA GLU A 147 10.88 20.66 -8.48
C GLU A 147 9.52 21.37 -8.33
N TYR A 148 8.89 21.29 -7.14
CA TYR A 148 7.51 21.76 -6.93
C TYR A 148 7.38 23.10 -6.17
N LEU A 149 8.39 23.47 -5.38
CA LEU A 149 8.44 24.69 -4.55
C LEU A 149 9.54 25.67 -5.00
N GLY A 150 10.45 25.24 -5.87
CA GLY A 150 11.57 26.06 -6.37
C GLY A 150 12.78 26.13 -5.44
N ALA A 151 12.69 25.62 -4.20
CA ALA A 151 13.80 25.60 -3.25
C ALA A 151 13.59 24.53 -2.17
N PRO A 152 14.68 23.98 -1.58
CA PRO A 152 14.58 23.12 -0.40
C PRO A 152 13.95 23.85 0.79
N GLN A 153 13.19 23.12 1.60
CA GLN A 153 12.49 23.67 2.76
C GLN A 153 13.20 23.35 4.08
N SER A 154 12.91 24.14 5.11
CA SER A 154 13.43 23.97 6.47
C SER A 154 12.42 23.31 7.40
N GLY A 155 12.90 22.62 8.44
CA GLY A 155 12.08 21.93 9.44
C GLY A 155 12.28 20.41 9.41
N SER A 156 11.44 19.68 10.14
CA SER A 156 11.50 18.22 10.13
C SER A 156 11.19 17.66 8.74
N VAL A 157 11.73 16.49 8.42
CA VAL A 157 11.48 15.81 7.14
C VAL A 157 9.99 15.55 6.93
N PHE A 158 9.26 15.20 7.99
CA PHE A 158 7.83 14.89 7.92
C PHE A 158 6.98 16.14 7.69
N ASP A 159 7.27 17.26 8.38
CA ASP A 159 6.55 18.52 8.14
C ASP A 159 6.78 19.05 6.73
N ARG A 160 8.03 18.90 6.25
CA ARG A 160 8.43 19.24 4.88
C ARG A 160 7.67 18.41 3.84
N ARG A 161 7.63 17.09 4.04
CA ARG A 161 6.85 16.15 3.22
C ARG A 161 5.37 16.53 3.18
N ASP A 162 4.75 16.79 4.34
CA ASP A 162 3.31 17.06 4.42
C ASP A 162 2.95 18.38 3.74
N ARG A 163 3.76 19.42 3.91
CA ARG A 163 3.60 20.68 3.16
C ARG A 163 3.77 20.49 1.66
N LEU A 164 4.71 19.65 1.24
CA LEU A 164 4.90 19.34 -0.18
C LEU A 164 3.69 18.58 -0.75
N VAL A 165 3.20 17.56 -0.06
CA VAL A 165 1.96 16.84 -0.43
C VAL A 165 0.79 17.81 -0.57
N ASP A 166 0.62 18.70 0.41
CA ASP A 166 -0.46 19.69 0.39
C ASP A 166 -0.32 20.69 -0.76
N ARG A 167 0.90 21.12 -1.08
CA ARG A 167 1.15 21.97 -2.24
C ARG A 167 0.82 21.28 -3.55
N VAL A 168 1.18 20.00 -3.69
CA VAL A 168 0.97 19.22 -4.91
C VAL A 168 -0.52 18.97 -5.14
N LEU A 169 -1.24 18.56 -4.09
CA LEU A 169 -2.66 18.20 -4.21
C LEU A 169 -3.62 19.40 -4.18
N GLY A 170 -3.31 20.44 -3.41
CA GLY A 170 -4.24 21.56 -3.18
C GLY A 170 -4.81 22.20 -4.46
N PRO A 171 -3.97 22.60 -5.45
CA PRO A 171 -4.45 23.15 -6.71
C PRO A 171 -5.32 22.18 -7.51
N LEU A 172 -5.01 20.88 -7.47
CA LEU A 172 -5.81 19.86 -8.13
C LEU A 172 -7.17 19.68 -7.43
N GLU A 173 -7.21 19.74 -6.11
CA GLU A 173 -8.45 19.65 -5.35
C GLU A 173 -9.36 20.85 -5.59
N GLU A 174 -8.80 22.06 -5.69
CA GLU A 174 -9.54 23.27 -6.06
C GLU A 174 -10.15 23.16 -7.46
N GLU A 175 -9.44 22.58 -8.41
CA GLU A 175 -9.91 22.42 -9.80
C GLU A 175 -10.94 21.30 -9.96
N TRP A 176 -10.67 20.12 -9.40
CA TRP A 176 -11.42 18.90 -9.71
C TRP A 176 -12.46 18.51 -8.66
N CYS A 177 -12.37 19.02 -7.42
CA CYS A 177 -13.15 18.51 -6.29
C CYS A 177 -13.82 19.61 -5.44
N ASP A 178 -13.93 20.84 -5.94
CA ASP A 178 -14.44 22.01 -5.21
C ASP A 178 -13.67 22.29 -3.89
N GLY A 179 -12.38 21.96 -3.86
CA GLY A 179 -11.47 22.24 -2.76
C GLY A 179 -11.13 21.05 -1.86
N ARG A 180 -10.39 21.34 -0.79
CA ARG A 180 -9.91 20.33 0.16
C ARG A 180 -11.06 19.80 1.02
N ASN A 181 -10.96 18.52 1.36
CA ASN A 181 -11.88 17.85 2.28
C ASN A 181 -11.08 16.95 3.24
N ASP A 182 -11.62 16.70 4.44
CA ASP A 182 -10.98 16.15 5.64
C ASP A 182 -10.72 14.64 5.58
N GLY A 183 -9.91 14.21 4.60
CA GLY A 183 -9.43 12.84 4.47
C GLY A 183 -7.91 12.75 4.40
N GLY A 184 -7.36 11.58 4.74
CA GLY A 184 -5.94 11.28 4.54
C GLY A 184 -5.54 11.35 3.05
N VAL A 185 -4.23 11.41 2.78
CA VAL A 185 -3.67 11.62 1.43
C VAL A 185 -4.21 10.60 0.41
N VAL A 186 -4.30 9.32 0.79
CA VAL A 186 -4.83 8.26 -0.09
C VAL A 186 -6.28 8.52 -0.49
N ALA A 187 -7.12 8.99 0.44
CA ALA A 187 -8.51 9.32 0.15
C ALA A 187 -8.61 10.54 -0.78
N ARG A 188 -7.76 11.56 -0.57
CA ARG A 188 -7.66 12.75 -1.44
C ARG A 188 -7.30 12.34 -2.87
N VAL A 189 -6.25 11.52 -3.02
CA VAL A 189 -5.80 11.00 -4.31
C VAL A 189 -6.87 10.17 -5.00
N LYS A 190 -7.58 9.30 -4.26
CA LYS A 190 -8.67 8.49 -4.81
C LYS A 190 -9.80 9.35 -5.41
N ARG A 191 -10.18 10.45 -4.74
CA ARG A 191 -11.18 11.40 -5.27
C ARG A 191 -10.70 12.09 -6.53
N LEU A 192 -9.48 12.63 -6.53
CA LEU A 192 -8.92 13.28 -7.71
C LEU A 192 -8.89 12.33 -8.92
N ARG A 193 -8.48 11.08 -8.67
CA ARG A 193 -8.44 10.05 -9.71
C ARG A 193 -9.83 9.71 -10.25
N SER A 194 -10.87 9.66 -9.41
CA SER A 194 -12.24 9.39 -9.87
C SER A 194 -12.82 10.51 -10.73
N GLU A 195 -12.33 11.75 -10.60
CA GLU A 195 -12.75 12.87 -11.45
C GLU A 195 -11.91 12.97 -12.73
N ILE A 196 -10.60 12.72 -12.66
CA ILE A 196 -9.68 12.93 -13.80
C ILE A 196 -9.75 11.79 -14.82
N LEU A 197 -9.77 10.52 -14.36
CA LEU A 197 -9.58 9.34 -15.21
C LEU A 197 -10.74 8.97 -16.14
N PRO A 198 -12.03 9.09 -15.75
CA PRO A 198 -13.13 8.63 -16.60
C PRO A 198 -13.10 9.22 -18.02
N ASP A 199 -12.97 10.55 -18.17
CA ASP A 199 -12.95 11.15 -19.51
C ASP A 199 -11.71 10.75 -20.32
N MET A 200 -10.58 10.46 -19.66
CA MET A 200 -9.38 10.00 -20.37
C MET A 200 -9.57 8.63 -21.01
N VAL A 201 -10.47 7.82 -20.46
CA VAL A 201 -10.81 6.47 -20.95
C VAL A 201 -11.98 6.54 -21.93
N ASP A 202 -13.02 7.28 -21.59
CA ASP A 202 -14.30 7.28 -22.30
C ASP A 202 -14.36 8.28 -23.46
N GLN A 203 -13.46 9.27 -23.48
CA GLN A 203 -13.50 10.37 -24.45
C GLN A 203 -12.18 10.53 -25.24
N GLU A 204 -12.31 11.01 -26.47
CA GLU A 204 -11.19 11.52 -27.25
C GLU A 204 -10.89 12.96 -26.85
N LEU A 205 -10.00 13.11 -25.86
CA LEU A 205 -9.49 14.42 -25.44
C LEU A 205 -8.43 14.94 -26.42
N PRO A 206 -8.35 16.27 -26.65
CA PRO A 206 -7.20 16.88 -27.30
C PRO A 206 -5.89 16.46 -26.63
N GLU A 207 -4.84 16.27 -27.41
CA GLU A 207 -3.56 15.72 -26.91
C GLU A 207 -2.96 16.59 -25.79
N GLU A 208 -3.08 17.92 -25.88
CA GLU A 208 -2.61 18.84 -24.83
C GLU A 208 -3.34 18.62 -23.49
N GLU A 209 -4.66 18.45 -23.53
CA GLU A 209 -5.47 18.19 -22.33
C GLU A 209 -5.20 16.79 -21.77
N ARG A 210 -5.01 15.80 -22.66
CA ARG A 210 -4.60 14.46 -22.26
C ARG A 210 -3.25 14.48 -21.53
N GLN A 211 -2.25 15.18 -22.06
CA GLN A 211 -0.94 15.33 -21.43
C GLN A 211 -1.04 16.08 -20.10
N ARG A 212 -1.86 17.12 -20.02
CA ARG A 212 -2.11 17.87 -18.78
C ARG A 212 -2.68 16.96 -17.69
N ARG A 213 -3.73 16.19 -17.99
CA ARG A 213 -4.31 15.23 -17.02
C ARG A 213 -3.33 14.13 -16.63
N TRP A 214 -2.47 13.66 -17.54
CA TRP A 214 -1.38 12.75 -17.19
C TRP A 214 -0.42 13.34 -16.16
N ARG A 215 -0.09 14.65 -16.26
CA ARG A 215 0.71 15.34 -15.23
C ARG A 215 -0.02 15.39 -13.89
N HIS A 216 -1.31 15.72 -13.88
CA HIS A 216 -2.10 15.71 -12.64
C HIS A 216 -2.15 14.33 -11.98
N LEU A 217 -2.25 13.25 -12.78
CA LEU A 217 -2.20 11.88 -12.26
C LEU A 217 -0.80 11.50 -11.74
N ALA A 218 0.26 12.03 -12.34
CA ALA A 218 1.63 11.86 -11.84
C ALA A 218 1.82 12.60 -10.50
N ASP A 219 1.27 13.80 -10.36
CA ASP A 219 1.27 14.56 -9.10
C ASP A 219 0.49 13.83 -7.99
N CYS A 220 -0.67 13.26 -8.33
CA CYS A 220 -1.42 12.39 -7.42
C CYS A 220 -0.61 11.17 -6.98
N TYR A 221 0.13 10.55 -7.92
CA TYR A 221 0.98 9.41 -7.63
C TYR A 221 2.14 9.78 -6.70
N LEU A 222 2.83 10.89 -6.98
CA LEU A 222 3.90 11.40 -6.13
C LEU A 222 3.42 11.69 -4.70
N ALA A 223 2.30 12.39 -4.56
CA ALA A 223 1.70 12.69 -3.26
C ALA A 223 1.37 11.41 -2.49
N GLN A 224 0.81 10.40 -3.17
CA GLN A 224 0.55 9.10 -2.58
C GLN A 224 1.84 8.40 -2.15
N GLN A 225 2.87 8.33 -3.01
CA GLN A 225 4.18 7.73 -2.68
C GLN A 225 4.78 8.36 -1.43
N MET A 226 4.82 9.70 -1.36
CA MET A 226 5.33 10.43 -0.19
C MET A 226 4.56 10.06 1.08
N SER A 227 3.23 9.98 1.01
CA SER A 227 2.39 9.67 2.19
C SER A 227 2.62 8.27 2.77
N LEU A 228 3.25 7.37 2.02
CA LEU A 228 3.51 6.00 2.45
C LEU A 228 4.86 5.83 3.17
N TYR A 229 5.64 6.90 3.33
CA TYR A 229 6.75 6.93 4.27
C TYR A 229 6.21 7.28 5.66
N PRO A 230 6.05 6.31 6.58
CA PRO A 230 5.38 6.58 7.84
C PRO A 230 6.28 7.44 8.75
N ASN A 231 5.67 8.30 9.58
CA ASN A 231 6.42 9.08 10.57
C ASN A 231 7.09 8.13 11.57
N ASP A 232 8.34 8.42 11.91
CA ASP A 232 9.14 7.68 12.90
C ASP A 232 9.14 6.17 12.63
N TYR A 233 9.18 5.77 11.34
CA TYR A 233 9.20 4.36 10.97
C TYR A 233 10.57 3.73 11.24
N THR A 234 11.64 4.44 10.92
CA THR A 234 13.03 4.03 11.17
C THR A 234 13.57 4.70 12.42
N GLY A 235 14.40 4.00 13.18
CA GLY A 235 15.03 4.51 14.39
C GLY A 235 16.13 3.55 14.90
N PRO A 236 16.92 3.97 15.90
CA PRO A 236 18.04 3.17 16.41
C PRO A 236 17.60 1.87 17.08
N ASP A 237 16.41 1.85 17.69
CA ASP A 237 15.86 0.68 18.39
C ASP A 237 14.75 -0.02 17.58
N GLU A 238 14.62 0.33 16.29
CA GLU A 238 13.59 -0.22 15.40
C GLU A 238 14.09 -1.45 14.64
N ALA A 239 13.15 -2.29 14.21
CA ALA A 239 13.45 -3.50 13.46
C ALA A 239 14.19 -3.20 12.14
N VAL A 240 15.22 -4.00 11.82
CA VAL A 240 16.06 -3.82 10.62
C VAL A 240 15.28 -3.89 9.31
N GLU A 241 14.15 -4.61 9.30
CA GLU A 241 13.21 -4.67 8.17
C GLU A 241 12.71 -3.29 7.77
N ARG A 242 12.48 -2.39 8.74
CA ARG A 242 11.99 -1.04 8.44
C ARG A 242 13.01 -0.21 7.69
N LEU A 243 14.30 -0.41 7.98
CA LEU A 243 15.39 0.19 7.22
C LEU A 243 15.46 -0.42 5.82
N LEU A 244 15.40 -1.75 5.71
CA LEU A 244 15.39 -2.45 4.44
C LEU A 244 14.27 -1.96 3.52
N GLU A 245 13.04 -1.94 4.03
CA GLU A 245 11.85 -1.44 3.35
C GLU A 245 11.98 0.01 2.91
N THR A 246 12.59 0.86 3.76
CA THR A 246 12.82 2.27 3.41
C THR A 246 13.79 2.40 2.23
N VAL A 247 14.85 1.59 2.19
CA VAL A 247 15.80 1.58 1.08
C VAL A 247 15.17 1.04 -0.20
N GLU A 248 14.41 -0.06 -0.12
CA GLU A 248 13.66 -0.61 -1.26
C GLU A 248 12.69 0.44 -1.83
N ARG A 249 12.03 1.21 -0.97
CA ARG A 249 11.13 2.29 -1.40
C ARG A 249 11.88 3.43 -2.08
N PHE A 250 13.06 3.82 -1.59
CA PHE A 250 13.90 4.81 -2.28
C PHE A 250 14.31 4.35 -3.68
N GLU A 251 14.67 3.07 -3.82
CA GLU A 251 15.00 2.48 -5.12
C GLU A 251 13.78 2.47 -6.05
N GLU A 252 12.63 2.04 -5.54
CA GLU A 252 11.36 1.99 -6.29
C GLU A 252 10.94 3.38 -6.77
N ASP A 253 11.01 4.39 -5.90
CA ASP A 253 10.64 5.76 -6.25
C ASP A 253 11.59 6.39 -7.29
N LEU A 254 12.83 5.92 -7.38
CA LEU A 254 13.82 6.42 -8.34
C LEU A 254 13.87 5.64 -9.66
N THR A 255 13.51 4.36 -9.64
CA THR A 255 13.78 3.45 -10.76
C THR A 255 12.57 2.65 -11.23
N ASP A 256 11.43 2.77 -10.55
CA ASP A 256 10.25 1.91 -10.71
C ASP A 256 10.56 0.40 -10.52
N GLN A 257 11.71 0.09 -9.91
CA GLN A 257 12.17 -1.25 -9.59
C GLN A 257 12.62 -1.30 -8.13
N ALA A 258 12.47 -2.45 -7.50
CA ALA A 258 13.06 -2.71 -6.20
C ALA A 258 13.79 -4.04 -6.24
N THR A 259 15.02 -4.03 -5.72
CA THR A 259 15.82 -5.21 -5.48
C THR A 259 15.15 -6.03 -4.39
N VAL A 260 14.99 -7.33 -4.63
CA VAL A 260 14.44 -8.26 -3.64
C VAL A 260 15.60 -8.75 -2.77
N HIS A 261 15.53 -8.45 -1.48
CA HIS A 261 16.54 -8.87 -0.51
C HIS A 261 16.13 -10.18 0.20
N GLY A 262 17.11 -10.99 0.56
CA GLY A 262 16.91 -12.24 1.31
C GLY A 262 18.19 -12.68 2.02
N PRO A 263 18.14 -13.70 2.89
CA PRO A 263 17.00 -14.58 3.18
C PRO A 263 15.87 -13.91 3.99
N MET A 264 14.63 -14.35 3.76
CA MET A 264 13.43 -13.89 4.44
C MET A 264 12.68 -15.08 5.05
N THR A 265 12.26 -14.95 6.29
CA THR A 265 11.28 -15.83 6.93
C THR A 265 9.93 -15.12 6.96
N VAL A 266 8.84 -15.84 6.69
CA VAL A 266 7.48 -15.29 6.84
C VAL A 266 6.75 -16.05 7.93
N LEU A 267 6.25 -15.32 8.91
CA LEU A 267 5.30 -15.83 9.87
C LEU A 267 3.89 -15.53 9.35
N VAL A 268 3.02 -16.52 9.41
CA VAL A 268 1.65 -16.42 8.92
C VAL A 268 0.72 -16.82 10.06
N GLU A 269 -0.16 -15.91 10.45
CA GLU A 269 -1.24 -16.18 11.39
C GLU A 269 -2.57 -16.15 10.62
N VAL A 270 -3.44 -17.12 10.90
CA VAL A 270 -4.81 -17.16 10.38
C VAL A 270 -5.75 -16.97 11.56
N GLY A 271 -6.51 -15.88 11.53
CA GLY A 271 -7.45 -15.52 12.58
C GLY A 271 -8.77 -16.29 12.50
N GLU A 272 -9.61 -16.06 13.50
CA GLU A 272 -10.93 -16.68 13.60
C GLU A 272 -11.87 -16.17 12.51
N ALA A 273 -12.80 -17.03 12.10
CA ALA A 273 -13.74 -16.71 11.04
C ALA A 273 -14.77 -15.66 11.49
N ILE A 274 -14.81 -14.51 10.81
CA ILE A 274 -15.81 -13.46 11.03
C ILE A 274 -17.04 -13.77 10.19
N GLU A 275 -18.16 -14.17 10.82
CA GLU A 275 -19.41 -14.42 10.10
C GLU A 275 -20.03 -13.12 9.60
N VAL A 276 -20.32 -13.06 8.30
CA VAL A 276 -20.85 -11.86 7.66
C VAL A 276 -22.37 -11.85 7.74
N PRO A 277 -22.99 -10.85 8.40
CA PRO A 277 -24.45 -10.79 8.52
C PRO A 277 -25.10 -10.57 7.16
N SER A 278 -26.18 -11.32 6.88
CA SER A 278 -27.00 -11.12 5.69
C SER A 278 -27.85 -9.83 5.73
N VAL A 279 -28.05 -9.25 6.92
CA VAL A 279 -28.81 -8.01 7.09
C VAL A 279 -27.87 -6.85 7.39
N ARG A 280 -28.13 -5.68 6.79
CA ARG A 280 -27.36 -4.46 7.08
C ARG A 280 -27.67 -3.98 8.50
N SER A 281 -26.66 -3.69 9.31
CA SER A 281 -26.89 -3.02 10.59
C SER A 281 -27.50 -1.63 10.32
N ARG A 282 -28.43 -1.20 11.17
CA ARG A 282 -29.08 0.12 11.08
C ARG A 282 -28.25 1.22 11.76
N GLU A 283 -27.09 0.86 12.29
CA GLU A 283 -26.23 1.76 13.05
C GLU A 283 -25.47 2.69 12.10
N ARG A 284 -25.39 3.97 12.46
CA ARG A 284 -24.52 4.93 11.79
C ARG A 284 -23.11 4.74 12.35
N GLY A 285 -22.17 4.31 11.51
CA GLY A 285 -20.79 4.07 11.92
C GLY A 285 -20.03 3.22 10.90
N GLU A 286 -18.80 2.89 11.26
CA GLU A 286 -17.95 1.93 10.54
C GLU A 286 -18.61 0.54 10.52
N ASP A 287 -18.39 -0.24 9.45
CA ASP A 287 -19.02 -1.56 9.34
C ASP A 287 -18.46 -2.51 10.41
N PRO A 288 -19.28 -3.16 11.26
CA PRO A 288 -18.80 -4.03 12.33
C PRO A 288 -17.86 -5.15 11.86
N VAL A 289 -18.07 -5.66 10.64
CA VAL A 289 -17.20 -6.68 10.04
C VAL A 289 -15.81 -6.10 9.72
N MET A 290 -15.76 -4.84 9.27
CA MET A 290 -14.49 -4.16 8.99
C MET A 290 -13.77 -3.79 10.27
N GLN A 291 -14.50 -3.35 11.28
CA GLN A 291 -13.95 -3.06 12.60
C GLN A 291 -13.32 -4.31 13.22
N GLU A 292 -14.07 -5.42 13.29
CA GLU A 292 -13.56 -6.69 13.81
C GLU A 292 -12.36 -7.21 12.99
N LEU A 293 -12.42 -7.08 11.66
CA LEU A 293 -11.30 -7.45 10.78
C LEU A 293 -10.05 -6.62 11.09
N GLN A 294 -10.19 -5.30 11.26
CA GLN A 294 -9.07 -4.42 11.59
C GLN A 294 -8.50 -4.74 12.97
N GLU A 295 -9.35 -4.95 13.98
CA GLU A 295 -8.94 -5.33 15.33
C GLU A 295 -8.18 -6.66 15.34
N GLN A 296 -8.71 -7.69 14.67
CA GLN A 296 -8.04 -8.99 14.57
C GLN A 296 -6.69 -8.88 13.85
N LEU A 297 -6.63 -8.24 12.67
CA LEU A 297 -5.38 -8.08 11.91
C LEU A 297 -4.32 -7.30 12.70
N SER A 298 -4.72 -6.23 13.38
CA SER A 298 -3.80 -5.41 14.18
C SER A 298 -3.22 -6.22 15.35
N GLY A 299 -4.08 -6.94 16.08
CA GLY A 299 -3.62 -7.80 17.18
C GLY A 299 -2.75 -8.98 16.70
N MET A 300 -3.02 -9.54 15.52
CA MET A 300 -2.18 -10.58 14.91
C MET A 300 -0.80 -10.03 14.56
N LEU A 301 -0.73 -8.85 13.95
CA LEU A 301 0.56 -8.21 13.60
C LEU A 301 1.41 -7.92 14.85
N GLU A 302 0.78 -7.49 15.94
CA GLU A 302 1.46 -7.29 17.23
C GLU A 302 2.02 -8.60 17.81
N ARG A 303 1.24 -9.70 17.78
CA ARG A 303 1.69 -11.02 18.25
C ARG A 303 2.83 -11.55 17.39
N LEU A 304 2.69 -11.49 16.07
CA LEU A 304 3.74 -11.90 15.14
C LEU A 304 5.01 -11.09 15.34
N ALA A 305 4.91 -9.79 15.66
CA ALA A 305 6.06 -8.96 15.97
C ALA A 305 6.75 -9.39 17.27
N ALA A 306 5.97 -9.67 18.31
CA ALA A 306 6.52 -10.20 19.56
C ALA A 306 7.24 -11.54 19.35
N GLU A 307 6.68 -12.44 18.54
CA GLU A 307 7.29 -13.74 18.22
C GLU A 307 8.63 -13.59 17.47
N ILE A 308 8.70 -12.68 16.50
CA ILE A 308 9.95 -12.36 15.80
C ILE A 308 11.02 -11.87 16.79
N GLU A 309 10.66 -10.94 17.68
CA GLU A 309 11.58 -10.37 18.66
C GLU A 309 12.03 -11.40 19.71
N GLU A 310 11.14 -12.28 20.15
CA GLU A 310 11.48 -13.41 21.02
C GLU A 310 12.44 -14.38 20.33
N GLY A 311 12.19 -14.72 19.06
CA GLY A 311 13.07 -15.55 18.25
C GLY A 311 14.49 -14.96 18.14
N ARG A 312 14.58 -13.65 17.87
CA ARG A 312 15.86 -12.92 17.82
C ARG A 312 16.63 -12.97 19.13
N ARG A 313 15.96 -12.79 20.27
CA ARG A 313 16.59 -12.87 21.60
C ARG A 313 17.12 -14.27 21.91
N GLN A 314 16.40 -15.31 21.49
CA GLN A 314 16.81 -16.69 21.71
C GLN A 314 18.01 -17.09 20.82
N GLU A 315 18.09 -16.56 19.61
CA GLU A 315 19.23 -16.75 18.70
C GLU A 315 20.45 -15.93 19.16
N GLY A 316 20.25 -14.67 19.56
CA GLY A 316 21.31 -13.79 20.06
C GLY A 316 21.87 -14.16 21.45
N GLY A 317 21.07 -14.82 22.29
CA GLY A 317 21.48 -15.33 23.60
C GLY A 317 22.19 -16.69 23.57
N ARG A 318 22.41 -17.27 22.37
CA ARG A 318 23.11 -18.55 22.17
C ARG A 318 24.60 -18.40 21.82
N ASN A 319 25.17 -17.20 21.96
CA ASN A 319 26.62 -16.93 21.82
C ASN A 319 27.31 -16.73 23.19
#